data_AF-A0A7C1KYY2-F1
#
_entry.id   AF-A0A7C1KYY2-F1
#
_cell.length_a   1.000
_cell.length_b   1.000
_cell.length_c   1.000
_cell.angle_alpha   90.00
_cell.angle_beta   90.00
_cell.angle_gamma   90.00
#
_symmetry.space_group_name_H-M   'P 1'
#
loop_
_entity.id
_entity.type
_entity.pdbx_description
1 polymer ?
#
loop_
_entity_poly.entity_id
_entity_poly.type
_entity_poly.pdbx_seq_one_letter_code
_entity_poly.pdbx_strand_id
1 'polypeptide(L)'
;MKKLKILCACEFSGIVRDAFIKRGHDAVSCDLLPTERLGPHIQGDVLKILDDGWDLMIAHPPCKYICNGGNNWLNRRPDLDWRGNRELGAKFFIQFINAPINKIAVENPIGCMSSKYRKPNQIVRPWWFGNEYNKDICLWLKNLPCLEKTDIINPPYKKLDFWSSKRNPNGRSLKSITFQGIADAMAEQWG
;
A
#
# COMPACT_ATOMS: atom_id res chain seq x y z
N MET A 1 21.91 2.66 13.80
CA MET A 1 20.87 3.39 13.05
C MET A 1 19.97 4.13 14.03
N LYS A 2 19.42 5.29 13.68
CA LYS A 2 18.46 6.00 14.53
C LYS A 2 17.15 5.22 14.53
N LYS A 3 16.59 4.92 15.71
CA LYS A 3 15.27 4.30 15.81
C LYS A 3 14.21 5.29 15.32
N LEU A 4 13.36 4.87 14.37
CA LEU A 4 12.28 5.69 13.81
C LEU A 4 10.93 5.22 14.35
N LYS A 5 9.97 6.14 14.49
CA LYS A 5 8.55 5.84 14.67
C LYS A 5 7.85 5.73 13.33
N ILE A 6 7.27 4.58 13.04
CA ILE A 6 6.77 4.23 11.71
C ILE A 6 5.29 3.82 11.78
N LEU A 7 4.47 4.46 10.95
CA LEU A 7 3.08 4.13 10.77
C LEU A 7 2.88 3.33 9.47
N CYS A 8 2.41 2.10 9.58
CA CYS A 8 1.91 1.30 8.46
C CYS A 8 0.38 1.48 8.37
N ALA A 9 -0.04 2.51 7.63
CA ALA A 9 -1.43 2.94 7.52
C ALA A 9 -2.24 2.06 6.54
N CYS A 10 -3.47 1.70 6.94
CA CYS A 10 -4.35 0.77 6.21
C CYS A 10 -3.70 -0.60 5.98
N GLU A 11 -2.94 -1.09 6.96
CA GLU A 11 -2.29 -2.41 6.90
C GLU A 11 -2.86 -3.36 7.95
N PHE A 12 -3.63 -4.37 7.50
CA PHE A 12 -4.03 -5.50 8.33
C PHE A 12 -3.03 -6.66 8.30
N SER A 13 -2.19 -6.79 7.27
CA SER A 13 -1.32 -7.97 7.09
C SER A 13 -0.14 -8.04 8.06
N GLY A 14 0.31 -6.88 8.57
CA GLY A 14 1.49 -6.72 9.43
C GLY A 14 2.84 -6.94 8.74
N ILE A 15 2.90 -7.20 7.43
CA ILE A 15 4.14 -7.56 6.71
C ILE A 15 5.15 -6.41 6.70
N VAL A 16 4.70 -5.19 6.36
CA VAL A 16 5.55 -4.00 6.31
C VAL A 16 5.96 -3.61 7.72
N ARG A 17 5.01 -3.58 8.66
CA ARG A 17 5.30 -3.36 10.09
C ARG A 17 6.40 -4.28 10.60
N ASP A 18 6.24 -5.59 10.42
CA ASP A 18 7.17 -6.59 10.93
C ASP A 18 8.56 -6.45 10.29
N ALA A 19 8.63 -6.09 9.00
CA ALA A 19 9.89 -5.82 8.32
C ALA A 19 10.65 -4.65 8.97
N PHE A 20 9.97 -3.55 9.30
CA PHE A 20 10.57 -2.43 10.01
C PHE A 20 10.95 -2.78 11.47
N ILE A 21 10.12 -3.53 12.18
CA ILE A 21 10.45 -4.03 13.54
C ILE A 21 11.73 -4.87 13.50
N LYS A 22 11.87 -5.75 12.50
CA LYS A 22 13.05 -6.60 12.32
C LYS A 22 14.33 -5.78 12.09
N ARG A 23 14.22 -4.55 11.57
CA ARG A 23 15.33 -3.60 11.42
C ARG A 23 15.59 -2.73 12.66
N GLY A 24 14.80 -2.91 13.71
CA GLY A 24 14.97 -2.23 15.00
C GLY A 24 14.17 -0.93 15.17
N HIS A 25 13.23 -0.63 14.26
CA HIS A 25 12.38 0.55 14.35
C HIS A 25 11.15 0.31 15.24
N ASP A 26 10.53 1.40 15.69
CA ASP A 26 9.24 1.38 16.40
C ASP A 26 8.11 1.49 15.36
N ALA A 27 7.61 0.35 14.88
CA ALA A 27 6.60 0.33 13.83
C ALA A 27 5.26 -0.23 14.33
N VAL A 28 4.18 0.44 13.93
CA VAL A 28 2.80 0.08 14.27
C VAL A 28 1.96 0.07 12.99
N SER A 29 1.15 -0.97 12.81
CA SER A 29 0.15 -0.98 11.73
C SER A 29 -1.20 -0.46 12.24
N CYS A 30 -1.98 0.18 11.38
CA CYS A 30 -3.33 0.63 11.71
C CYS A 30 -4.30 0.31 10.57
N ASP A 31 -5.40 -0.37 10.89
CA ASP A 31 -6.46 -0.72 9.95
C ASP A 31 -7.81 -0.83 10.68
N LEU A 32 -8.92 -0.78 9.95
CA LEU A 32 -10.24 -1.05 10.52
C LEU A 32 -10.42 -2.55 10.84
N LEU A 33 -9.74 -3.40 10.07
CA LEU A 33 -9.71 -4.84 10.24
C LEU A 33 -8.69 -5.24 11.31
N PRO A 34 -8.91 -6.35 12.03
CA PRO A 34 -7.89 -6.90 12.92
C PRO A 34 -6.64 -7.33 12.14
N THR A 35 -5.47 -7.23 12.77
CA THR A 35 -4.21 -7.72 12.22
C THR A 35 -4.22 -9.24 12.01
N GLU A 36 -3.66 -9.72 10.91
CA GLU A 36 -3.44 -11.15 10.64
C GLU A 36 -2.21 -11.73 11.38
N ARG A 37 -1.38 -10.85 11.96
CA ARG A 37 -0.15 -11.22 12.66
C ARG A 37 -0.08 -10.59 14.05
N LEU A 38 0.46 -11.33 15.01
CA LEU A 38 0.81 -10.80 16.32
C LEU A 38 1.83 -9.66 16.18
N GLY A 39 1.65 -8.59 16.93
CA GLY A 39 2.52 -7.41 16.92
C GLY A 39 1.76 -6.12 17.18
N PRO A 40 2.45 -4.97 17.23
CA PRO A 40 1.82 -3.68 17.45
C PRO A 40 0.79 -3.37 16.36
N HIS A 41 -0.47 -3.19 16.75
CA HIS A 41 -1.55 -2.89 15.82
C HIS A 41 -2.62 -2.05 16.50
N ILE A 42 -3.03 -0.97 15.83
CA ILE A 42 -4.15 -0.14 16.24
C ILE A 42 -5.32 -0.47 15.33
N GLN A 43 -6.31 -1.18 15.87
CA GLN A 43 -7.54 -1.40 15.13
C GLN A 43 -8.44 -0.16 15.24
N GLY A 44 -8.57 0.60 14.15
CA GLY A 44 -9.33 1.85 14.17
C GLY A 44 -9.15 2.72 12.92
N ASP A 45 -9.71 3.92 13.00
CA ASP A 45 -9.59 4.92 11.94
C ASP A 45 -8.21 5.57 11.97
N VAL A 46 -7.39 5.24 10.97
CA VAL A 46 -6.02 5.74 10.83
C VAL A 46 -5.93 7.26 10.71
N LEU A 47 -7.00 7.94 10.28
CA LEU A 47 -7.00 9.40 10.17
C LEU A 47 -6.86 10.08 11.53
N LYS A 48 -7.23 9.39 12.62
CA LYS A 48 -7.18 9.92 13.99
C LYS A 48 -5.79 9.93 14.61
N ILE A 49 -4.81 9.31 13.94
CA ILE A 49 -3.46 9.13 14.47
C ILE A 49 -2.39 9.67 13.52
N LEU A 50 -2.75 10.37 12.43
CA LEU A 50 -1.78 10.85 11.45
C LEU A 50 -0.81 11.90 12.01
N ASP A 51 -1.17 12.56 13.11
CA ASP A 51 -0.42 13.62 13.79
C ASP A 51 0.28 13.18 15.08
N ASP A 52 0.31 11.88 15.40
CA ASP A 52 0.93 11.31 16.62
C ASP A 52 2.48 11.32 16.63
N GLY A 53 3.11 12.16 15.78
CA GLY A 53 4.56 12.37 15.77
C GLY A 53 5.37 11.27 15.08
N TRP A 54 4.84 10.70 13.99
CA TRP A 54 5.54 9.69 13.18
C TRP A 54 6.72 10.28 12.38
N ASP A 55 7.81 9.53 12.28
CA ASP A 55 8.95 9.89 11.42
C ASP A 55 8.71 9.47 9.95
N LEU A 56 8.02 8.35 9.75
CA LEU A 56 7.75 7.73 8.45
C LEU A 56 6.35 7.10 8.42
N MET A 57 5.65 7.25 7.29
CA MET A 57 4.41 6.53 7.02
C MET A 57 4.50 5.74 5.71
N ILE A 58 4.09 4.47 5.76
CA ILE A 58 3.79 3.65 4.59
C ILE A 58 2.28 3.41 4.57
N ALA A 59 1.56 3.94 3.58
CA ALA A 59 0.11 3.89 3.52
C ALA A 59 -0.40 3.03 2.37
N HIS A 60 -1.41 2.19 2.65
CA HIS A 60 -2.04 1.28 1.70
C HIS A 60 -3.55 1.57 1.55
N PRO A 61 -3.97 2.80 1.16
CA PRO A 61 -5.38 3.17 1.13
C PRO A 61 -6.20 2.27 0.21
N PRO A 62 -7.48 1.98 0.55
CA PRO A 62 -8.33 1.10 -0.25
C PRO A 62 -8.41 1.51 -1.72
N CYS A 63 -8.06 0.58 -2.62
CA CYS A 63 -7.94 0.87 -4.05
C CYS A 63 -9.22 0.60 -4.86
N LYS A 64 -10.28 0.07 -4.24
CA LYS A 64 -11.48 -0.47 -4.92
C LYS A 64 -12.06 0.47 -5.99
N TYR A 65 -12.24 1.75 -5.63
CA TYR A 65 -12.87 2.76 -6.51
C TYR A 65 -11.87 3.58 -7.33
N ILE A 66 -10.60 3.60 -6.89
CA ILE A 66 -9.55 4.43 -7.49
C ILE A 66 -8.61 3.66 -8.43
N CYS A 67 -8.58 2.32 -8.41
CA CYS A 67 -7.80 1.52 -9.35
C CYS A 67 -8.49 1.31 -10.71
N ASN A 68 -7.70 0.99 -11.75
CA ASN A 68 -8.22 0.79 -13.12
C ASN A 68 -9.29 -0.30 -13.24
N GLY A 69 -9.21 -1.35 -12.43
CA GLY A 69 -10.24 -2.40 -12.41
C GLY A 69 -11.63 -1.90 -12.01
N GLY A 70 -11.71 -0.78 -11.30
CA GLY A 70 -12.96 -0.10 -10.96
C GLY A 70 -13.58 0.70 -12.13
N ASN A 71 -12.81 1.02 -13.18
CA ASN A 71 -13.28 1.88 -14.28
C ASN A 71 -14.48 1.31 -15.02
N ASN A 72 -14.51 -0.01 -15.21
CA ASN A 72 -15.62 -0.70 -15.89
C ASN A 72 -16.96 -0.51 -15.16
N TRP A 73 -16.95 -0.20 -13.86
CA TRP A 73 -18.17 -0.14 -13.06
C TRP A 73 -18.77 1.26 -12.94
N LEU A 74 -18.05 2.31 -13.35
CA LEU A 74 -18.43 3.72 -13.17
C LEU A 74 -19.81 4.07 -13.72
N ASN A 75 -20.18 3.47 -14.85
CA ASN A 75 -21.45 3.70 -15.52
C ASN A 75 -22.34 2.46 -15.56
N ARG A 76 -21.84 1.29 -15.11
CA ARG A 76 -22.58 0.02 -15.20
C ARG A 76 -23.50 -0.23 -14.01
N ARG A 77 -23.24 0.43 -12.88
CA ARG A 77 -23.99 0.27 -11.63
C ARG A 77 -24.28 1.64 -10.99
N PRO A 78 -25.23 2.42 -11.56
CA PRO A 78 -25.62 3.72 -11.01
C PRO A 78 -26.13 3.62 -9.56
N ASP A 79 -26.74 2.47 -9.21
CA ASP A 79 -27.23 2.14 -7.87
C ASP A 79 -26.14 2.10 -6.79
N LEU A 80 -24.88 1.91 -7.18
CA LEU A 80 -23.75 1.81 -6.25
C LEU A 80 -22.90 3.08 -6.15
N ASP A 81 -23.32 4.18 -6.81
CA ASP A 81 -22.61 5.46 -6.87
C ASP A 81 -21.08 5.33 -6.97
N TRP A 82 -20.61 4.65 -8.02
CA TRP A 82 -19.17 4.43 -8.21
C TRP A 82 -18.37 5.72 -8.39
N ARG A 83 -19.01 6.79 -8.87
CA ARG A 83 -18.38 8.10 -9.08
C ARG A 83 -18.19 8.82 -7.76
N GLY A 84 -19.22 8.92 -6.93
CA GLY A 84 -19.10 9.50 -5.59
C GLY A 84 -18.09 8.74 -4.73
N ASN A 85 -18.16 7.40 -4.72
CA ASN A 85 -17.20 6.56 -4.02
C ASN A 85 -15.76 6.71 -4.51
N ARG A 86 -15.56 6.99 -5.81
CA ARG A 86 -14.23 7.33 -6.35
C ARG A 86 -13.71 8.65 -5.81
N GLU A 87 -14.55 9.68 -5.73
CA GLU A 87 -14.14 10.96 -5.16
C GLU A 87 -13.81 10.82 -3.67
N LEU A 88 -14.58 10.04 -2.92
CA LEU A 88 -14.28 9.73 -1.51
C LEU A 88 -12.95 8.98 -1.37
N GLY A 89 -12.72 7.95 -2.18
CA GLY A 89 -11.46 7.20 -2.17
C GLY A 89 -10.26 8.07 -2.57
N ALA A 90 -10.43 8.98 -3.54
CA ALA A 90 -9.39 9.92 -3.93
C ALA A 90 -9.09 10.95 -2.83
N LYS A 91 -10.12 11.47 -2.15
CA LYS A 91 -9.96 12.36 -0.99
C LYS A 91 -9.22 11.65 0.15
N PHE A 92 -9.62 10.43 0.47
CA PHE A 92 -8.96 9.60 1.48
C PHE A 92 -7.48 9.36 1.15
N PHE A 93 -7.16 9.03 -0.11
CA PHE A 93 -5.77 8.93 -0.58
C PHE A 93 -4.99 10.22 -0.33
N ILE A 94 -5.57 11.38 -0.63
CA ILE A 94 -4.91 12.69 -0.49
C ILE A 94 -4.67 13.06 0.97
N GLN A 95 -5.51 12.58 1.91
CA GLN A 95 -5.25 12.78 3.34
C GLN A 95 -3.90 12.19 3.76
N PHE A 96 -3.51 11.03 3.23
CA PHE A 96 -2.17 10.45 3.50
C PHE A 96 -1.06 11.28 2.87
N ILE A 97 -1.23 11.78 1.64
CA ILE A 97 -0.23 12.62 0.99
C ILE A 97 0.05 13.90 1.79
N ASN A 98 -1.00 14.48 2.37
CA ASN A 98 -0.96 15.73 3.11
C ASN A 98 -0.76 15.55 4.62
N ALA A 99 -0.60 14.32 5.11
CA ALA A 99 -0.37 14.05 6.53
C ALA A 99 0.84 14.87 7.03
N PRO A 100 0.83 15.32 8.31
CA PRO A 100 1.90 16.11 8.90
C PRO A 100 3.14 15.25 9.26
N ILE A 101 3.49 14.34 8.36
CA ILE A 101 4.60 13.40 8.46
C ILE A 101 5.63 13.79 7.39
N ASN A 102 6.91 13.81 7.77
CA ASN A 102 7.96 14.30 6.89
C ASN A 102 8.24 13.34 5.73
N LYS A 103 8.33 12.04 6.02
CA LYS A 103 8.59 10.98 5.04
C LYS A 103 7.32 10.14 4.81
N ILE A 104 6.87 10.04 3.57
CA ILE A 104 5.63 9.32 3.23
C ILE A 104 5.82 8.50 1.97
N ALA A 105 5.40 7.24 2.01
CA ALA A 105 5.13 6.42 0.84
C ALA A 105 3.65 6.01 0.84
N VAL A 106 2.91 6.40 -0.19
CA VAL A 106 1.54 5.89 -0.43
C VAL A 106 1.60 4.89 -1.57
N GLU A 107 1.18 3.66 -1.31
CA GLU A 107 1.14 2.57 -2.27
C GLU A 107 -0.28 2.39 -2.83
N ASN A 108 -0.38 2.23 -4.14
CA ASN A 108 -1.62 1.82 -4.78
C ASN A 108 -1.36 1.14 -6.13
N PRO A 109 -2.30 0.32 -6.64
CA PRO A 109 -2.30 -0.08 -8.03
C PRO A 109 -2.48 1.09 -9.00
N ILE A 110 -2.16 0.87 -10.28
CA ILE A 110 -2.47 1.82 -11.36
C ILE A 110 -3.97 2.16 -11.36
N GLY A 111 -4.26 3.47 -11.43
CA GLY A 111 -5.62 3.98 -11.26
C GLY A 111 -5.78 5.46 -11.61
N CYS A 112 -6.91 6.04 -11.18
CA CYS A 112 -7.27 7.42 -11.49
C CYS A 112 -6.44 8.47 -10.74
N MET A 113 -5.67 8.09 -9.71
CA MET A 113 -4.83 9.04 -8.96
C MET A 113 -3.75 9.70 -9.81
N SER A 114 -3.26 9.02 -10.85
CA SER A 114 -2.32 9.61 -11.82
C SER A 114 -2.93 10.79 -12.59
N SER A 115 -4.25 10.81 -12.75
CA SER A 115 -4.98 11.92 -13.40
C SER A 115 -5.52 12.93 -12.39
N LYS A 116 -5.94 12.48 -11.20
CA LYS A 116 -6.54 13.34 -10.17
C LYS A 116 -5.54 14.11 -9.31
N TYR A 117 -4.31 13.61 -9.19
CA TYR A 117 -3.27 14.22 -8.36
C TYR A 117 -1.99 14.45 -9.16
N ARG A 118 -1.18 13.40 -9.33
CA ARG A 118 0.02 13.39 -10.17
C ARG A 118 0.44 11.95 -10.45
N LYS A 119 1.32 11.77 -11.43
CA LYS A 119 1.98 10.48 -11.66
C LYS A 119 2.75 10.02 -10.41
N PRO A 120 2.79 8.70 -10.13
CA PRO A 120 3.62 8.16 -9.04
C PRO A 120 5.10 8.47 -9.28
N ASN A 121 5.87 8.54 -8.21
CA ASN A 121 7.32 8.71 -8.31
C ASN A 121 7.98 7.49 -8.96
N GLN A 122 7.43 6.30 -8.68
CA GLN A 122 7.96 5.04 -9.20
C GLN A 122 6.83 4.03 -9.35
N ILE A 123 6.99 3.11 -10.32
CA ILE A 123 6.22 1.88 -10.41
C ILE A 123 7.20 0.73 -10.20
N VAL A 124 6.97 -0.06 -9.16
CA VAL A 124 7.79 -1.22 -8.80
C VAL A 124 7.05 -2.52 -9.10
N ARG A 125 7.78 -3.63 -9.17
CA ARG A 125 7.22 -4.95 -9.46
C ARG A 125 7.80 -6.00 -8.50
N PRO A 126 7.04 -7.02 -8.09
CA PRO A 126 7.52 -8.05 -7.17
C PRO A 126 8.81 -8.76 -7.63
N TRP A 127 9.00 -8.95 -8.94
CA TRP A 127 10.21 -9.58 -9.49
C TRP A 127 11.48 -8.74 -9.36
N TRP A 128 11.39 -7.49 -8.92
CA TRP A 128 12.55 -6.69 -8.50
C TRP A 128 13.03 -7.03 -7.09
N PHE A 129 12.26 -7.82 -6.34
CA PHE A 129 12.46 -8.12 -4.93
C PHE A 129 12.18 -9.60 -4.62
N GLY A 130 12.70 -10.49 -5.46
CA GLY A 130 12.72 -11.93 -5.16
C GLY A 130 11.38 -12.63 -5.33
N ASN A 131 10.46 -12.08 -6.13
CA ASN A 131 9.15 -12.69 -6.30
C ASN A 131 8.69 -12.79 -7.78
N GLU A 132 8.30 -13.97 -8.24
CA GLU A 132 8.03 -14.28 -9.65
C GLU A 132 6.79 -13.59 -10.27
N TYR A 133 6.08 -12.71 -9.56
CA TYR A 133 4.85 -12.09 -10.05
C TYR A 133 5.07 -10.79 -10.84
N ASN A 134 4.34 -10.65 -11.94
CA ASN A 134 4.19 -9.40 -12.68
C ASN A 134 2.96 -8.63 -12.22
N LYS A 135 3.15 -7.72 -11.26
CA LYS A 135 2.15 -6.79 -10.74
C LYS A 135 2.76 -5.40 -10.66
N ASP A 136 2.12 -4.41 -11.28
CA ASP A 136 2.51 -3.02 -11.14
C ASP A 136 2.04 -2.48 -9.79
N ILE A 137 2.97 -1.92 -9.02
CA ILE A 137 2.73 -1.30 -7.72
C ILE A 137 3.24 0.14 -7.80
N CYS A 138 2.36 1.13 -7.66
CA CYS A 138 2.72 2.53 -7.75
C CYS A 138 3.05 3.10 -6.38
N LEU A 139 4.13 3.88 -6.30
CA LEU A 139 4.59 4.56 -5.09
C LEU A 139 4.55 6.08 -5.30
N TRP A 140 3.77 6.77 -4.48
CA TRP A 140 3.83 8.23 -4.33
C TRP A 140 4.63 8.56 -3.09
N LEU A 141 5.76 9.24 -3.30
CA LEU A 141 6.78 9.48 -2.28
C LEU A 141 6.83 10.97 -1.91
N LYS A 142 7.03 11.25 -0.62
CA LYS A 142 7.36 12.55 -0.04
C LYS A 142 8.64 12.38 0.78
N ASN A 143 9.68 13.12 0.44
CA ASN A 143 11.00 13.11 1.10
C ASN A 143 11.60 11.70 1.29
N LEU A 144 11.33 10.80 0.34
CA LEU A 144 11.91 9.46 0.26
C LEU A 144 12.56 9.26 -1.11
N PRO A 145 13.74 8.61 -1.18
CA PRO A 145 14.29 8.16 -2.45
C PRO A 145 13.43 7.06 -3.08
N CYS A 146 13.49 6.92 -4.40
CA CYS A 146 12.89 5.78 -5.09
C CYS A 146 13.45 4.46 -4.54
N LEU A 147 12.61 3.45 -4.43
CA LEU A 147 12.97 2.14 -3.89
C LEU A 147 13.88 1.40 -4.89
N GLU A 148 15.06 0.99 -4.41
CA GLU A 148 16.05 0.27 -5.20
C GLU A 148 15.71 -1.21 -5.28
N LYS A 149 16.02 -1.82 -6.43
CA LYS A 149 15.78 -3.25 -6.65
C LYS A 149 16.79 -4.07 -5.85
N THR A 150 16.35 -5.09 -5.14
CA THR A 150 17.23 -5.87 -4.24
C THR A 150 17.50 -7.29 -4.73
N ASP A 151 16.55 -7.91 -5.45
CA ASP A 151 16.68 -9.29 -5.92
C ASP A 151 15.88 -9.47 -7.21
N ILE A 152 16.57 -9.49 -8.35
CA ILE A 152 15.93 -9.54 -9.66
C ILE A 152 15.73 -11.00 -10.09
N ILE A 153 14.47 -11.40 -10.23
CA ILE A 153 14.10 -12.68 -10.84
C ILE A 153 14.03 -12.51 -12.37
N ASN A 154 14.57 -13.49 -13.09
CA ASN A 154 14.51 -13.56 -14.56
C ASN A 154 13.15 -14.14 -15.04
N PRO A 155 12.68 -13.78 -16.23
CA PRO A 155 11.43 -14.29 -16.79
C PRO A 155 11.48 -15.83 -17.00
N PRO A 156 10.31 -16.51 -17.08
CA PRO A 156 8.95 -15.95 -17.20
C PRO A 156 8.32 -15.54 -15.86
N TYR A 157 7.52 -14.46 -15.89
CA TYR A 157 6.79 -13.98 -14.71
C TYR A 157 5.35 -14.48 -14.68
N LYS A 158 4.86 -14.83 -13.48
CA LYS A 158 3.47 -15.23 -13.25
C LYS A 158 2.56 -13.99 -13.20
N LYS A 159 1.36 -14.10 -13.78
CA LYS A 159 0.29 -13.13 -13.55
C LYS A 159 -0.53 -13.57 -12.34
N LEU A 160 -0.88 -12.63 -11.46
CA LEU A 160 -1.77 -12.93 -10.35
C LEU A 160 -3.23 -12.88 -10.83
N ASP A 161 -3.96 -13.99 -10.70
CA ASP A 161 -5.41 -14.05 -10.94
C ASP A 161 -6.17 -13.79 -9.63
N PHE A 162 -6.45 -12.51 -9.33
CA PHE A 162 -7.20 -12.12 -8.14
C PHE A 162 -8.72 -11.97 -8.36
N TRP A 163 -9.21 -12.18 -9.58
CA TRP A 163 -10.53 -11.66 -10.00
C TRP A 163 -11.68 -12.61 -9.72
N SER A 164 -11.41 -13.88 -9.48
CA SER A 164 -12.45 -14.86 -9.16
C SER A 164 -12.23 -15.39 -7.76
N SER A 165 -13.02 -14.92 -6.79
CA SER A 165 -13.14 -15.56 -5.47
C SER A 165 -13.70 -16.99 -5.57
N LYS A 166 -14.32 -17.33 -6.71
CA LYS A 166 -14.81 -18.67 -7.05
C LYS A 166 -13.68 -19.62 -7.46
N ARG A 167 -12.64 -19.11 -8.14
CA ARG A 167 -11.44 -19.88 -8.52
C ARG A 167 -10.36 -19.83 -7.45
N ASN A 168 -10.27 -18.69 -6.75
CA ASN A 168 -9.30 -18.42 -5.69
C ASN A 168 -10.04 -17.89 -4.47
N PRO A 169 -10.48 -18.79 -3.55
CA PRO A 169 -10.89 -18.39 -2.22
C PRO A 169 -9.81 -17.46 -1.63
N ASN A 170 -10.20 -16.31 -1.07
CA ASN A 170 -9.30 -15.25 -0.57
C ASN A 170 -8.50 -14.45 -1.63
N GLY A 171 -8.77 -14.61 -2.93
CA GLY A 171 -8.06 -13.86 -3.99
C GLY A 171 -8.13 -12.33 -3.85
N ARG A 172 -9.21 -11.79 -3.25
CA ARG A 172 -9.35 -10.35 -2.98
C ARG A 172 -8.48 -9.86 -1.82
N SER A 173 -8.30 -10.64 -0.76
CA SER A 173 -7.42 -10.27 0.36
C SER A 173 -5.96 -10.38 -0.07
N LEU A 174 -5.59 -11.42 -0.83
CA LEU A 174 -4.23 -11.59 -1.39
C LEU A 174 -3.80 -10.43 -2.31
N LYS A 175 -4.74 -9.74 -2.97
CA LYS A 175 -4.42 -8.54 -3.76
C LYS A 175 -3.92 -7.38 -2.92
N SER A 176 -4.36 -7.31 -1.67
CA SER A 176 -4.15 -6.20 -0.73
C SER A 176 -2.97 -6.45 0.22
N ILE A 177 -2.29 -7.59 0.07
CA ILE A 177 -1.12 -7.97 0.87
C ILE A 177 0.15 -7.55 0.12
N THR A 178 1.08 -6.92 0.85
CA THR A 178 2.40 -6.51 0.34
C THR A 178 3.31 -7.74 0.22
N PHE A 179 4.14 -7.79 -0.83
CA PHE A 179 5.13 -8.86 -0.99
C PHE A 179 6.27 -8.68 0.00
N GLN A 180 6.69 -9.76 0.66
CA GLN A 180 7.73 -9.70 1.70
C GLN A 180 9.02 -9.03 1.22
N GLY A 181 9.52 -9.36 0.02
CA GLY A 181 10.73 -8.73 -0.50
C GLY A 181 10.61 -7.22 -0.73
N ILE A 182 9.41 -6.71 -1.05
CA ILE A 182 9.16 -5.26 -1.13
C ILE A 182 9.20 -4.66 0.27
N ALA A 183 8.54 -5.28 1.24
CA ALA A 183 8.54 -4.82 2.62
C ALA A 183 9.96 -4.79 3.23
N ASP A 184 10.76 -5.83 2.96
CA ASP A 184 12.14 -5.92 3.41
C ASP A 184 13.02 -4.82 2.77
N ALA A 185 12.80 -4.52 1.48
CA ALA A 185 13.49 -3.42 0.80
C ALA A 185 13.08 -2.05 1.34
N MET A 186 11.78 -1.83 1.60
CA MET A 186 11.30 -0.60 2.24
C MET A 186 11.93 -0.41 3.63
N ALA A 187 12.00 -1.48 4.42
CA ALA A 187 12.58 -1.44 5.75
C ALA A 187 14.09 -1.21 5.76
N GLU A 188 14.85 -1.83 4.83
CA GLU A 188 16.28 -1.58 4.68
C GLU A 188 16.58 -0.14 4.24
N GLN A 189 15.85 0.35 3.23
CA GLN A 189 16.22 1.58 2.56
C GLN A 189 15.65 2.83 3.25
N TRP A 190 14.46 2.74 3.83
CA TRP A 190 13.77 3.90 4.41
C TRP A 190 13.77 3.92 5.93
N GLY A 191 14.19 2.82 6.57
CA GLY A 191 14.40 2.70 8.01
C GLY A 191 15.51 3.59 8.54
#